data_AF-A0A7X8LDW6-F1
#
_entry.id   AF-A0A7X8LDW6-F1
#
_cell.length_a   1.000
_cell.length_b   1.000
_cell.length_c   1.000
_cell.angle_alpha   90.00
_cell.angle_beta   90.00
_cell.angle_gamma   90.00
#
_symmetry.space_group_name_H-M   'P 1'
#
loop_
_entity.id
_entity.type
_entity.pdbx_description
1 polymer ?
#
loop_
_entity_poly.entity_id
_entity_poly.type
_entity_poly.pdbx_seq_one_letter_code
_entity_poly.pdbx_strand_id
1 'polypeptide(L)' 'ITNKKHFIIKSVHPSPLSASRGFFGSKPFSKTNKFLNSIGKEPIDWQIENI' A
#
# COMPACT_ATOMS: atom_id res chain seq x y z
N ILE A 1 2.68 -17.15 -3.97
CA ILE A 1 1.96 -16.18 -4.84
C ILE A 1 2.96 -15.57 -5.80
N THR A 2 3.05 -16.09 -7.02
CA THR A 2 3.77 -15.47 -8.13
C THR A 2 2.72 -14.85 -9.04
N ASN A 3 2.63 -13.51 -9.05
CA ASN A 3 1.69 -12.83 -9.93
C ASN A 3 2.46 -11.97 -10.93
N LYS A 4 2.63 -12.48 -12.16
CA LYS A 4 3.38 -11.77 -13.22
C LYS A 4 2.61 -10.57 -13.80
N LYS A 5 1.29 -10.50 -13.59
CA LYS A 5 0.42 -9.45 -14.14
C LYS A 5 0.08 -8.36 -13.12
N HIS A 6 0.32 -8.61 -11.84
CA HIS A 6 -0.10 -7.73 -10.75
C HIS A 6 1.06 -7.42 -9.81
N PHE A 7 1.12 -6.18 -9.34
CA PHE A 7 2.09 -5.77 -8.32
C PHE A 7 1.57 -6.14 -6.92
N ILE A 8 2.38 -6.88 -6.16
CA ILE A 8 2.00 -7.35 -4.82
C ILE A 8 2.75 -6.53 -3.77
N ILE A 9 2.00 -5.85 -2.90
CA ILE A 9 2.52 -5.17 -1.71
C ILE A 9 2.22 -6.06 -0.50
N LYS A 10 3.25 -6.39 0.28
CA LYS A 10 3.12 -7.16 1.53
C LYS A 10 3.78 -6.43 2.67
N SER A 11 3.19 -6.55 3.85
CA SER A 11 3.75 -6.09 5.12
C SER A 11 3.26 -7.01 6.24
N VAL A 12 3.80 -6.79 7.44
CA VAL A 12 3.19 -7.33 8.65
C VAL A 12 1.78 -6.74 8.82
N HIS A 13 0.90 -7.46 9.52
CA HIS A 13 -0.48 -7.05 9.80
C HIS A 13 -0.52 -5.75 10.63
N PRO A 14 -1.51 -4.85 10.43
CA PRO A 14 -1.64 -3.58 11.16
C PRO A 14 -2.12 -3.68 12.61
N SER A 15 -2.49 -4.87 13.10
CA SER A 15 -2.91 -5.07 14.50
C SER A 15 -1.83 -4.57 15.48
N PRO A 16 -2.21 -3.99 16.63
CA PRO A 16 -1.27 -3.53 17.66
C PRO A 16 -0.21 -4.57 18.05
N LEU A 17 -0.56 -5.86 18.02
CA LEU A 17 0.33 -6.96 18.38
C LEU A 17 1.56 -7.10 17.46
N SER A 18 1.48 -6.61 16.22
CA SER A 18 2.49 -6.86 15.18
C SER A 18 2.87 -5.65 14.33
N ALA A 19 2.13 -4.53 14.41
CA ALA A 19 2.34 -3.37 13.55
C ALA A 19 3.75 -2.77 13.63
N SER A 20 4.32 -2.68 14.83
CA SER A 20 5.69 -2.18 15.07
C SER A 20 6.78 -3.07 14.47
N ARG A 21 6.46 -4.33 14.17
CA ARG A 21 7.41 -5.31 13.61
C ARG A 21 7.51 -5.24 12.08
N GLY A 22 6.80 -4.32 11.43
CA GLY A 22 6.96 -4.11 9.99
C GLY A 22 5.74 -3.61 9.22
N PHE A 23 4.63 -3.26 9.87
CA PHE A 23 3.55 -2.51 9.20
C PHE A 23 3.92 -1.02 9.13
N PHE A 24 4.32 -0.43 10.25
CA PHE A 24 4.80 0.94 10.28
C PHE A 24 6.08 1.07 9.43
N GLY A 25 6.13 2.07 8.55
CA GLY A 25 7.21 2.23 7.57
C GLY A 25 7.07 1.38 6.30
N SER A 26 6.11 0.46 6.21
CA SER A 26 5.90 -0.36 4.99
C SER A 26 5.38 0.45 3.79
N LYS A 27 4.78 1.62 4.05
CA LYS A 27 4.30 2.61 3.07
C LYS A 27 3.40 1.99 1.96
N PRO A 28 2.33 1.25 2.31
CA PRO A 28 1.53 0.53 1.32
C PRO A 28 0.82 1.50 0.35
N PHE A 29 0.24 2.59 0.87
CA PHE A 29 -0.52 3.57 0.07
C PHE A 29 0.33 4.28 -0.99
N SER A 30 1.50 4.82 -0.60
CA SER A 30 2.38 5.50 -1.56
C SER A 30 3.00 4.52 -2.57
N LYS A 31 3.27 3.27 -2.17
CA LYS A 31 3.72 2.22 -3.10
C LYS A 31 2.64 1.87 -4.11
N THR A 32 1.36 1.82 -3.70
CA THR A 32 0.22 1.64 -4.62
C THR A 32 0.18 2.77 -5.65
N ASN A 33 0.21 4.03 -5.21
CA ASN A 33 0.16 5.18 -6.14
C ASN A 33 1.38 5.23 -7.06
N LYS A 34 2.58 4.87 -6.56
CA LYS A 34 3.77 4.76 -7.40
C LYS A 34 3.59 3.70 -8.50
N PHE A 35 2.97 2.56 -8.18
CA PHE A 35 2.67 1.53 -9.16
C PHE A 35 1.63 2.02 -10.18
N LEU A 36 0.54 2.65 -9.74
CA LEU A 36 -0.49 3.21 -10.63
C LEU A 36 0.12 4.21 -11.63
N ASN A 37 0.93 5.15 -11.14
CA ASN A 37 1.65 6.10 -11.98
C ASN A 37 2.58 5.39 -12.98
N SER A 38 3.26 4.31 -12.58
CA SER A 38 4.16 3.56 -13.48
C SER A 38 3.45 2.88 -14.65
N ILE A 39 2.14 2.66 -14.54
CA ILE A 39 1.30 2.08 -15.60
C ILE A 39 0.34 3.10 -16.22
N GLY A 40 0.58 4.40 -15.99
CA GLY A 40 -0.23 5.48 -16.56
C GLY A 40 -1.64 5.59 -16.00
N LYS A 41 -1.89 5.08 -14.79
CA LYS A 41 -3.17 5.21 -14.09
C LYS A 41 -3.12 6.33 -13.06
N GLU A 42 -4.26 6.95 -12.82
CA GLU A 42 -4.41 7.98 -11.80
C GLU A 42 -4.15 7.41 -10.39
N PRO A 43 -3.46 8.17 -9.51
CA PRO A 43 -3.25 7.79 -8.13
C PRO A 43 -4.54 7.88 -7.32
N ILE A 44 -4.64 7.09 -6.26
CA ILE A 44 -5.77 7.12 -5.34
C ILE A 44 -5.55 8.24 -4.31
N ASP A 45 -6.56 9.08 -4.10
CA ASP A 45 -6.61 9.95 -2.92
C ASP A 45 -7.03 9.11 -1.70
N TRP A 46 -6.15 9.06 -0.71
CA TRP A 46 -6.36 8.29 0.51
C TRP A 46 -6.86 9.15 1.67
N GLN A 47 -6.99 10.47 1.45
CA GLN A 47 -7.54 11.37 2.45
C GLN A 47 -9.03 11.05 2.62
N ILE A 48 -9.44 10.83 3.86
CA ILE A 48 -10.85 10.69 4.22
C ILE A 48 -11.41 12.08 4.52
N GLU A 49 -12.66 12.30 4.10
CA GLU A 49 -13.40 13.53 4.39
C GLU A 49 -13.57 13.73 5.90
N ASN A 50 -13.47 14.98 6.35
CA ASN A 50 -13.85 15.34 7.72
C ASN A 50 -15.35 15.64 7.71
N ILE A 51 -16.13 14.72 8.26
CA ILE A 51 -17.59 14.81 8.41
C ILE A 51 -17.93 15.31 9.81
#